data_AF-A0AAJ1FH29-F1
#
_entry.id   AF-A0AAJ1FH29-F1
#
_cell.length_a   1.000
_cell.length_b   1.000
_cell.length_c   1.000
_cell.angle_alpha   90.00
_cell.angle_beta   90.00
_cell.angle_gamma   90.00
#
_symmetry.space_group_name_H-M   'P 1'
#
loop_
_entity.id
_entity.type
_entity.pdbx_description
1 polymer ?
#
loop_
_entity_poly.entity_id
_entity_poly.type
_entity_poly.pdbx_seq_one_letter_code
_entity_poly.pdbx_strand_id
1 'polypeptide(L)'
;MRFISEISVVASLLFAVACHDPQPGADLVPLPAEMTFTGGYFQTDSVSFVRGVADGRVVCELDTSSPNLSREGYGLEVRSDGIRITAADSAGLFYARQTLLQLLTAKGIPCVKITDNPRFGYRGIHLDVSRHFFAKEEVFKILDEMARYKLNVFHLHLTDNGGWRIQIDRYPLLTRLGAFRTEADWLKWWEFGDRRYVPEGTPGAYGGYYTKDDIRQIVAYAAARYIEVIPEIEFPAHSDEVFIGYPELCCSGKPYTSGEFCVGNPATFEFMDGVLTEVMELFPSRRIHIGGDEARKAAWKTCPKCQLLAKELGGLDEVQCYLIEHAEKFLAEHGRMMVGWDEILRNNLRPTSVAISYRGQRGAIEAANRGYDAVMSPGEIIYFDWYQANPHTQPRAMSGFSPIKKMYSFEPVPDTPERAAANESLVKGEYVAPDSVEHIRPNAASHIIGVQGCTWAEFIGTPEHLEYMIFPRLLAIAELGWTPRERRLWADFRRRVNSQIPRLLARGVNAFTLSNDVEITARIVREGRKARVTLDTEKYPAEVRYTLDGSDPTVGSDIYSGPFVVEAGTTVKAALFAGGKPAGSIAELYVDACHDVENYYTYLETPEVYASTNR
;
A
#
# COMPACT_ATOMS: atom_id res chain seq x y z
N MET A 1 19.71 -52.03 49.36
CA MET A 1 19.86 -52.27 47.91
C MET A 1 19.57 -50.96 47.20
N ARG A 2 20.61 -50.28 46.67
CA ARG A 2 20.87 -50.04 45.22
C ARG A 2 19.69 -49.39 44.47
N PHE A 3 19.76 -48.38 43.61
CA PHE A 3 20.77 -47.50 42.94
C PHE A 3 19.89 -46.41 42.22
N ILE A 4 20.22 -45.11 42.23
CA ILE A 4 20.65 -44.28 41.06
C ILE A 4 19.57 -43.85 40.01
N SER A 5 19.51 -42.52 39.78
CA SER A 5 19.30 -41.65 38.56
C SER A 5 18.39 -42.13 37.38
N GLU A 6 17.84 -41.34 36.45
CA GLU A 6 18.04 -39.97 35.94
C GLU A 6 16.91 -39.65 34.91
N ILE A 7 16.52 -38.36 34.84
CA ILE A 7 16.12 -37.50 33.70
C ILE A 7 15.69 -38.12 32.34
N SER A 8 14.51 -37.74 31.82
CA SER A 8 14.38 -37.07 30.50
C SER A 8 13.00 -36.44 30.23
N VAL A 9 13.09 -35.24 29.68
CA VAL A 9 12.07 -34.33 29.14
C VAL A 9 11.52 -34.87 27.81
N VAL A 10 10.25 -34.57 27.45
CA VAL A 10 9.80 -34.01 26.14
C VAL A 10 8.27 -34.06 25.98
N ALA A 11 7.72 -32.88 25.68
CA ALA A 11 6.53 -32.52 24.91
C ALA A 11 5.13 -32.94 25.40
N SER A 12 4.52 -32.01 26.15
CA SER A 12 3.09 -31.72 26.04
C SER A 12 2.81 -31.00 24.71
N LEU A 13 2.02 -31.61 23.84
CA LEU A 13 1.38 -30.95 22.69
C LEU A 13 0.24 -31.86 22.28
N LEU A 14 -1.00 -31.52 22.65
CA LEU A 14 -2.21 -31.89 21.92
C LEU A 14 -3.42 -31.17 22.55
N PHE A 15 -4.11 -30.43 21.66
CA PHE A 15 -5.45 -29.86 21.78
C PHE A 15 -5.68 -28.68 22.73
N ALA A 16 -5.47 -27.48 22.18
CA ALA A 16 -6.33 -26.34 22.46
C ALA A 16 -6.88 -25.80 21.13
N VAL A 17 -7.98 -26.38 20.64
CA VAL A 17 -8.91 -25.62 19.79
C VAL A 17 -9.71 -24.76 20.77
N ALA A 18 -9.13 -23.63 21.14
CA ALA A 18 -9.88 -22.63 21.88
C ALA A 18 -10.84 -21.96 20.89
N CYS A 19 -12.12 -22.30 20.98
CA CYS A 19 -13.18 -21.36 20.63
C CYS A 19 -13.00 -20.15 21.56
N HIS A 20 -12.21 -19.17 21.12
CA HIS A 20 -12.11 -17.87 21.78
C HIS A 20 -13.41 -17.13 21.44
N ASP A 21 -14.27 -16.93 22.43
CA ASP A 21 -15.28 -15.87 22.34
C ASP A 21 -14.56 -14.56 21.97
N PRO A 22 -15.04 -13.79 20.99
CA PRO A 22 -14.44 -12.52 20.64
C PRO A 22 -14.53 -11.59 21.85
N GLN A 23 -13.39 -11.37 22.51
CA GLN A 23 -13.26 -10.44 23.64
C GLN A 23 -13.69 -9.04 23.15
N PRO A 24 -14.75 -8.44 23.72
CA PRO A 24 -15.20 -7.11 23.33
C PRO A 24 -14.06 -6.09 23.49
N GLY A 25 -13.67 -5.41 22.41
CA GLY A 25 -12.62 -4.37 22.42
C GLY A 25 -11.27 -4.78 21.83
N ALA A 26 -11.14 -5.98 21.24
CA ALA A 26 -9.90 -6.47 20.62
C ALA A 26 -9.74 -6.09 19.13
N ASP A 27 -10.63 -5.29 18.56
CA ASP A 27 -10.65 -5.03 17.10
C ASP A 27 -9.72 -3.89 16.66
N LEU A 28 -8.52 -3.85 17.23
CA LEU A 28 -7.48 -2.87 16.89
C LEU A 28 -6.89 -3.18 15.53
N VAL A 29 -6.72 -2.19 14.66
CA VAL A 29 -5.87 -2.31 13.47
C VAL A 29 -4.88 -1.13 13.47
N PRO A 30 -3.56 -1.36 13.41
CA PRO A 30 -2.90 -2.66 13.46
C PRO A 30 -2.99 -3.36 14.82
N LEU A 31 -2.74 -4.68 14.87
CA LEU A 31 -2.68 -5.45 16.12
C LEU A 31 -1.40 -5.10 16.90
N PRO A 32 -1.51 -4.77 18.21
CA PRO A 32 -0.32 -4.48 19.02
C PRO A 32 0.59 -5.70 19.20
N ALA A 33 1.89 -5.47 19.39
CA ALA A 33 2.88 -6.52 19.63
C ALA A 33 2.60 -7.38 20.89
N GLU A 34 2.13 -6.77 21.97
CA GLU A 34 1.65 -7.43 23.19
C GLU A 34 0.38 -6.75 23.70
N MET A 35 -0.64 -7.54 24.07
CA MET A 35 -1.92 -7.02 24.58
C MET A 35 -2.57 -8.02 25.52
N THR A 36 -2.93 -7.57 26.72
CA THR A 36 -3.61 -8.39 27.73
C THR A 36 -4.74 -7.60 28.37
N PHE A 37 -5.97 -8.09 28.25
CA PHE A 37 -7.12 -7.54 28.98
C PHE A 37 -7.03 -7.88 30.46
N THR A 38 -7.28 -6.88 31.31
CA THR A 38 -7.22 -7.04 32.77
C THR A 38 -8.61 -7.10 33.41
N GLY A 39 -9.67 -6.94 32.61
CA GLY A 39 -11.06 -7.03 33.03
C GLY A 39 -11.64 -5.70 33.51
N GLY A 40 -12.90 -5.45 33.18
CA GLY A 40 -13.58 -4.19 33.48
C GLY A 40 -13.36 -3.10 32.42
N TYR A 41 -13.84 -1.89 32.74
CA TYR A 41 -13.83 -0.74 31.84
C TYR A 41 -13.47 0.53 32.61
N PHE A 42 -12.63 1.37 32.01
CA PHE A 42 -12.52 2.77 32.36
C PHE A 42 -13.76 3.52 31.87
N GLN A 43 -14.57 4.02 32.79
CA GLN A 43 -15.80 4.75 32.47
C GLN A 43 -15.47 6.18 32.05
N THR A 44 -15.84 6.54 30.82
CA THR A 44 -15.67 7.90 30.29
C THR A 44 -16.75 8.22 29.26
N ASP A 45 -17.13 9.49 29.15
CA ASP A 45 -17.95 9.93 28.02
C ASP A 45 -17.08 10.00 26.76
N SER A 46 -17.42 9.19 25.76
CA SER A 46 -16.65 9.07 24.52
C SER A 46 -16.54 10.41 23.77
N VAL A 47 -17.54 11.28 23.86
CA VAL A 47 -17.50 12.61 23.21
C VAL A 47 -16.51 13.53 23.92
N SER A 48 -16.55 13.58 25.25
CA SER A 48 -15.59 14.36 26.04
C SER A 48 -14.13 13.89 25.87
N PHE A 49 -13.91 12.57 25.78
CA PHE A 49 -12.58 11.97 25.67
C PHE A 49 -11.92 12.29 24.32
N VAL A 50 -12.68 12.17 23.22
CA VAL A 50 -12.21 12.51 21.87
C VAL A 50 -11.93 14.01 21.72
N ARG A 51 -12.72 14.87 22.39
CA ARG A 51 -12.54 16.33 22.36
C ARG A 51 -11.38 16.85 23.22
N GLY A 52 -10.65 15.97 23.91
CA GLY A 52 -9.47 16.36 24.69
C GLY A 52 -9.78 17.21 25.91
N VAL A 53 -10.99 17.12 26.47
CA VAL A 53 -11.29 17.76 27.75
C VAL A 53 -10.46 17.06 28.82
N ALA A 54 -9.43 17.74 29.32
CA ALA A 54 -8.41 17.17 30.19
C ALA A 54 -9.01 16.67 31.51
N ASP A 55 -9.28 15.37 31.60
CA ASP A 55 -9.96 14.78 32.76
C ASP A 55 -9.00 14.41 33.91
N GLY A 56 -7.74 14.88 33.88
CA GLY A 56 -6.71 14.59 34.91
C GLY A 56 -6.35 13.10 35.11
N ARG A 57 -7.04 12.19 34.41
CA ARG A 57 -6.98 10.73 34.56
C ARG A 57 -6.17 10.03 33.46
N VAL A 58 -5.63 10.79 32.51
CA VAL A 58 -4.66 10.31 31.50
C VAL A 58 -3.29 10.89 31.83
N VAL A 59 -2.36 10.03 32.21
CA VAL A 59 -0.97 10.40 32.49
C VAL A 59 -0.10 9.98 31.30
N CYS A 60 0.61 10.93 30.70
CA CYS A 60 1.59 10.67 29.65
C CYS A 60 2.99 10.92 30.20
N GLU A 61 3.90 9.97 29.98
CA GLU A 61 5.28 10.04 30.47
C GLU A 61 6.25 9.67 29.35
N LEU A 62 7.30 10.47 29.21
CA LEU A 62 8.43 10.13 28.36
C LEU A 62 9.45 9.37 29.20
N ASP A 63 9.72 8.13 28.82
CA ASP A 63 10.75 7.27 29.40
C ASP A 63 11.76 6.89 28.32
N THR A 64 12.77 7.74 28.15
CA THR A 64 13.85 7.53 27.18
C THR A 64 14.79 6.39 27.57
N SER A 65 14.62 5.80 28.76
CA SER A 65 15.46 4.71 29.26
C SER A 65 14.84 3.32 29.06
N SER A 66 13.61 3.26 28.53
CA SER A 66 12.89 2.00 28.31
C SER A 66 13.61 1.14 27.24
N PRO A 67 14.16 -0.03 27.60
CA PRO A 67 14.96 -0.83 26.67
C PRO A 67 14.13 -1.51 25.57
N ASN A 68 12.81 -1.59 25.75
CA ASN A 68 11.90 -2.35 24.89
C ASN A 68 11.04 -1.48 23.97
N LEU A 69 11.20 -0.15 24.01
CA LEU A 69 10.44 0.79 23.20
C LEU A 69 11.35 1.47 22.17
N SER A 70 11.02 1.26 20.90
CA SER A 70 11.55 2.05 19.80
C SER A 70 11.07 3.50 19.90
N ARG A 71 11.58 4.38 19.05
CA ARG A 71 11.14 5.79 18.97
C ARG A 71 9.61 5.91 18.81
N GLU A 72 8.99 5.04 18.02
CA GLU A 72 7.54 5.06 17.79
C GLU A 72 6.77 4.10 18.72
N GLY A 73 7.48 3.38 19.59
CA GLY A 73 6.91 2.41 20.52
C GLY A 73 6.28 3.06 21.75
N TYR A 74 5.32 2.35 22.35
CA TYR A 74 4.64 2.81 23.55
C TYR A 74 4.20 1.67 24.47
N GLY A 75 4.09 1.99 25.75
CA GLY A 75 3.31 1.24 26.74
C GLY A 75 2.00 1.96 27.00
N LEU A 76 0.89 1.21 27.05
CA LEU A 76 -0.43 1.71 27.38
C LEU A 76 -1.06 0.84 28.47
N GLU A 77 -1.47 1.44 29.57
CA GLU A 77 -2.17 0.78 30.66
C GLU A 77 -3.49 1.50 30.94
N VAL A 78 -4.60 0.82 30.71
CA VAL A 78 -5.95 1.29 31.04
C VAL A 78 -6.43 0.51 32.27
N ARG A 79 -6.69 1.23 33.35
CA ARG A 79 -7.29 0.72 34.60
C ARG A 79 -8.66 1.35 34.80
N SER A 80 -9.46 0.83 35.72
CA SER A 80 -10.79 1.37 36.00
C SER A 80 -10.75 2.79 36.59
N ASP A 81 -9.63 3.17 37.22
CA ASP A 81 -9.40 4.44 37.89
C ASP A 81 -8.52 5.43 37.10
N GLY A 82 -7.86 5.00 36.01
CA GLY A 82 -7.02 5.87 35.20
C GLY A 82 -6.34 5.20 34.01
N ILE A 83 -5.68 6.03 33.19
CA ILE A 83 -4.95 5.62 31.98
C ILE A 83 -3.52 6.15 32.09
N ARG A 84 -2.54 5.28 31.84
CA ARG A 84 -1.11 5.65 31.75
C ARG A 84 -0.57 5.30 30.38
N ILE A 85 0.16 6.24 29.79
CA ILE A 85 0.88 6.08 28.53
C ILE A 85 2.36 6.39 28.79
N THR A 86 3.24 5.48 28.38
CA THR A 86 4.69 5.65 28.44
C THR A 86 5.29 5.51 27.04
N ALA A 87 6.21 6.36 26.63
CA ALA A 87 6.92 6.21 25.35
C ALA A 87 8.33 6.80 25.41
N ALA A 88 9.21 6.37 24.51
CA ALA A 88 10.57 6.92 24.41
C ALA A 88 10.60 8.28 23.67
N ASP A 89 9.62 8.55 22.81
CA ASP A 89 9.46 9.79 22.04
C ASP A 89 7.97 10.17 21.98
N SER A 90 7.72 11.44 21.69
CA SER A 90 6.40 12.00 21.41
C SER A 90 5.60 11.24 20.34
N ALA A 91 6.26 10.63 19.34
CA ALA A 91 5.59 9.79 18.34
C ALA A 91 4.91 8.56 18.97
N GLY A 92 5.57 7.89 19.93
CA GLY A 92 4.97 6.77 20.66
C GLY A 92 3.77 7.20 21.49
N LEU A 93 3.83 8.37 22.16
CA LEU A 93 2.68 8.93 22.87
C LEU A 93 1.50 9.19 21.93
N PHE A 94 1.78 9.66 20.72
CA PHE A 94 0.77 9.88 19.70
C PHE A 94 0.11 8.57 19.25
N TYR A 95 0.89 7.54 18.91
CA TYR A 95 0.33 6.25 18.47
C TYR A 95 -0.42 5.51 19.59
N ALA A 96 -0.01 5.66 20.85
CA ALA A 96 -0.78 5.16 21.98
C ALA A 96 -2.18 5.78 22.04
N ARG A 97 -2.30 7.08 21.75
CA ARG A 97 -3.59 7.76 21.65
C ARG A 97 -4.44 7.23 20.49
N GLN A 98 -3.82 6.88 19.35
CA GLN A 98 -4.54 6.24 18.24
C GLN A 98 -5.12 4.89 18.65
N THR A 99 -4.36 4.09 19.41
CA THR A 99 -4.87 2.84 20.01
C THR A 99 -6.03 3.11 20.97
N LEU A 100 -5.91 4.10 21.87
CA LEU A 100 -6.99 4.48 22.78
C LEU A 100 -8.27 4.87 22.04
N LEU A 101 -8.16 5.63 20.94
CA LEU A 101 -9.32 6.01 20.12
C LEU A 101 -10.02 4.79 19.50
N GLN A 102 -9.27 3.75 19.13
CA GLN A 102 -9.84 2.52 18.59
C GLN A 102 -10.46 1.60 19.67
N LEU A 103 -9.98 1.70 20.92
CA LEU A 103 -10.51 0.96 22.07
C LEU A 103 -11.82 1.55 22.62
N LEU A 104 -12.24 2.75 22.19
CA LEU A 104 -13.49 3.36 22.65
C LEU A 104 -14.70 2.50 22.27
N THR A 105 -15.56 2.23 23.27
CA THR A 105 -16.82 1.52 23.10
C THR A 105 -17.95 2.24 23.83
N ALA A 106 -19.20 1.83 23.60
CA ALA A 106 -20.35 2.34 24.35
C ALA A 106 -20.29 2.07 25.88
N LYS A 107 -19.45 1.12 26.33
CA LYS A 107 -19.25 0.80 27.76
C LYS A 107 -18.07 1.54 28.40
N GLY A 108 -17.40 2.42 27.64
CA GLY A 108 -16.11 3.01 27.99
C GLY A 108 -14.94 2.28 27.32
N ILE A 109 -13.74 2.47 27.86
CA ILE A 109 -12.50 1.88 27.34
C ILE A 109 -12.20 0.60 28.13
N PRO A 110 -12.01 -0.57 27.49
CA PRO A 110 -11.70 -1.80 28.20
C PRO A 110 -10.36 -1.67 28.96
N CYS A 111 -10.30 -2.20 30.18
CA CYS A 111 -9.07 -2.24 30.95
C CYS A 111 -8.09 -3.24 30.31
N VAL A 112 -6.90 -2.75 29.97
CA VAL A 112 -5.94 -3.46 29.14
C VAL A 112 -4.52 -2.98 29.42
N LYS A 113 -3.55 -3.87 29.28
CA LYS A 113 -2.12 -3.53 29.22
C LYS A 113 -1.58 -3.88 27.83
N ILE A 114 -0.89 -2.92 27.22
CA ILE A 114 -0.31 -3.02 25.87
C ILE A 114 1.15 -2.57 25.92
N THR A 115 2.02 -3.32 25.26
CA THR A 115 3.38 -2.92 24.89
C THR A 115 3.48 -3.07 23.38
N ASP A 116 3.87 -2.02 22.68
CA ASP A 116 3.75 -2.00 21.22
C ASP A 116 4.88 -1.24 20.54
N ASN A 117 5.24 -1.71 19.34
CA ASN A 117 6.29 -1.16 18.48
C ASN A 117 5.91 -1.41 17.02
N PRO A 118 6.23 -0.49 16.10
CA PRO A 118 6.10 -0.80 14.68
C PRO A 118 7.12 -1.85 14.25
N ARG A 119 6.72 -2.70 13.28
CA ARG A 119 7.62 -3.63 12.60
C ARG A 119 8.63 -2.91 11.69
N PHE A 120 8.19 -1.85 11.01
CA PHE A 120 8.99 -1.09 10.05
C PHE A 120 8.97 0.41 10.37
N GLY A 121 10.07 1.11 10.11
CA GLY A 121 10.15 2.56 10.26
C GLY A 121 9.45 3.33 9.14
N TYR A 122 9.25 2.70 7.97
CA TYR A 122 8.54 3.27 6.83
C TYR A 122 7.19 2.55 6.63
N ARG A 123 6.08 3.27 6.77
CA ARG A 123 4.71 2.74 6.60
C ARG A 123 3.92 3.70 5.73
N GLY A 124 3.93 3.45 4.43
CA GLY A 124 3.61 4.43 3.41
C GLY A 124 2.27 4.26 2.70
N ILE A 125 1.76 5.38 2.19
CA ILE A 125 0.83 5.41 1.07
C ILE A 125 1.35 6.41 0.03
N HIS A 126 1.27 6.02 -1.23
CA HIS A 126 1.47 6.88 -2.39
C HIS A 126 0.13 7.36 -2.95
N LEU A 127 0.08 8.65 -3.32
CA LEU A 127 -1.07 9.28 -3.96
C LEU A 127 -0.65 10.06 -5.20
N ASP A 128 -1.15 9.61 -6.35
CA ASP A 128 -1.12 10.33 -7.63
C ASP A 128 -2.15 11.45 -7.62
N VAL A 129 -1.68 12.70 -7.66
CA VAL A 129 -2.52 13.89 -7.86
C VAL A 129 -2.37 14.46 -9.28
N SER A 130 -1.53 13.84 -10.11
CA SER A 130 -1.26 14.23 -11.48
C SER A 130 -2.36 13.75 -12.42
N ARG A 131 -2.66 12.45 -12.48
CA ARG A 131 -3.65 11.92 -13.43
C ARG A 131 -5.05 12.46 -13.16
N HIS A 132 -5.45 12.54 -11.89
CA HIS A 132 -6.58 13.36 -11.44
C HIS A 132 -6.19 14.17 -10.21
N PHE A 133 -6.57 15.44 -10.18
CA PHE A 133 -6.23 16.34 -9.08
C PHE A 133 -7.21 16.21 -7.93
N PHE A 134 -6.69 16.14 -6.70
CA PHE A 134 -7.46 16.15 -5.46
C PHE A 134 -7.15 17.42 -4.68
N ALA A 135 -8.17 18.04 -4.09
CA ALA A 135 -7.95 19.21 -3.24
C ALA A 135 -7.23 18.82 -1.93
N LYS A 136 -6.55 19.77 -1.30
CA LYS A 136 -5.80 19.52 -0.05
C LYS A 136 -6.69 19.02 1.08
N GLU A 137 -7.97 19.38 1.09
CA GLU A 137 -8.95 18.91 2.07
C GLU A 137 -9.14 17.39 1.97
N GLU A 138 -9.08 16.82 0.77
CA GLU A 138 -9.13 15.37 0.56
C GLU A 138 -7.83 14.70 1.00
N VAL A 139 -6.68 15.35 0.77
CA VAL A 139 -5.39 14.91 1.32
C VAL A 139 -5.43 14.89 2.86
N PHE A 140 -6.05 15.88 3.51
CA PHE A 140 -6.19 15.92 4.96
C PHE A 140 -6.99 14.73 5.50
N LYS A 141 -8.08 14.33 4.83
CA LYS A 141 -8.85 13.14 5.23
C LYS A 141 -8.01 11.87 5.18
N ILE A 142 -7.18 11.71 4.13
CA ILE A 142 -6.27 10.56 4.02
C ILE A 142 -5.24 10.60 5.16
N LEU A 143 -4.63 11.76 5.43
CA LEU A 143 -3.67 11.92 6.53
C LEU A 143 -4.29 11.62 7.91
N ASP A 144 -5.57 11.95 8.13
CA ASP A 144 -6.29 11.62 9.36
C ASP A 144 -6.44 10.10 9.55
N GLU A 145 -6.79 9.37 8.50
CA GLU A 145 -6.93 7.92 8.57
C GLU A 145 -5.57 7.22 8.60
N MET A 146 -4.55 7.73 7.88
CA MET A 146 -3.16 7.27 8.01
C MET A 146 -2.71 7.32 9.47
N ALA A 147 -2.90 8.47 10.14
CA ALA A 147 -2.54 8.65 11.53
C ALA A 147 -3.28 7.66 12.44
N ARG A 148 -4.59 7.48 12.25
CA ARG A 148 -5.41 6.53 13.02
C ARG A 148 -4.91 5.10 12.93
N TYR A 149 -4.47 4.69 11.74
CA TYR A 149 -3.95 3.36 11.45
C TYR A 149 -2.41 3.30 11.49
N LYS A 150 -1.77 4.33 12.05
CA LYS A 150 -0.33 4.40 12.36
C LYS A 150 0.61 4.32 11.15
N LEU A 151 0.15 4.73 9.97
CA LEU A 151 1.03 5.01 8.82
C LEU A 151 1.74 6.34 9.04
N ASN A 152 2.99 6.46 8.57
CA ASN A 152 3.87 7.58 8.90
C ASN A 152 4.62 8.18 7.69
N VAL A 153 4.38 7.66 6.48
CA VAL A 153 4.94 8.23 5.25
C VAL A 153 3.83 8.49 4.23
N PHE A 154 3.74 9.72 3.76
CA PHE A 154 2.88 10.12 2.67
C PHE A 154 3.75 10.46 1.46
N HIS A 155 3.75 9.57 0.47
CA HIS A 155 4.44 9.76 -0.80
C HIS A 155 3.50 10.51 -1.76
N LEU A 156 3.80 11.77 -2.03
CA LEU A 156 2.96 12.67 -2.81
C LEU A 156 3.51 12.82 -4.23
N HIS A 157 2.84 12.19 -5.19
CA HIS A 157 3.20 12.23 -6.60
C HIS A 157 2.58 13.42 -7.29
N LEU A 158 3.41 14.45 -7.51
CA LEU A 158 2.98 15.80 -7.88
C LEU A 158 2.97 16.06 -9.39
N THR A 159 3.59 15.21 -10.19
CA THR A 159 3.86 15.49 -11.60
C THR A 159 3.85 14.20 -12.39
N ASP A 160 3.14 14.20 -13.51
CA ASP A 160 3.18 13.18 -14.57
C ASP A 160 2.50 13.83 -15.79
N ASN A 161 2.43 13.11 -16.90
CA ASN A 161 1.66 13.46 -18.09
C ASN A 161 0.21 13.88 -17.77
N GLY A 162 -0.38 13.47 -16.66
CA GLY A 162 -1.71 13.94 -16.25
C GLY A 162 -1.81 15.44 -15.96
N GLY A 163 -0.71 16.04 -15.48
CA GLY A 163 -0.53 17.47 -15.28
C GLY A 163 0.39 17.81 -14.10
N TRP A 164 0.91 19.02 -14.11
CA TRP A 164 1.86 19.52 -13.10
C TRP A 164 1.12 20.13 -11.90
N ARG A 165 1.37 19.65 -10.67
CA ARG A 165 0.51 19.96 -9.51
C ARG A 165 1.13 20.81 -8.41
N ILE A 166 2.31 21.39 -8.61
CA ILE A 166 2.96 22.23 -7.58
C ILE A 166 3.44 23.57 -8.14
N GLN A 167 3.16 24.67 -7.46
CA GLN A 167 3.72 25.96 -7.86
C GLN A 167 5.25 26.00 -7.72
N ILE A 168 5.94 26.34 -8.81
CA ILE A 168 7.39 26.64 -8.86
C ILE A 168 7.57 28.05 -9.41
N ASP A 169 8.11 28.96 -8.61
CA ASP A 169 8.16 30.39 -8.93
C ASP A 169 9.13 30.68 -10.09
N ARG A 170 10.23 29.93 -10.18
CA ARG A 170 11.19 30.02 -11.28
C ARG A 170 10.60 29.54 -12.61
N TYR A 171 9.63 28.62 -12.56
CA TYR A 171 9.03 27.98 -13.74
C TYR A 171 7.50 28.12 -13.75
N PRO A 172 6.95 29.34 -13.86
CA PRO A 172 5.52 29.59 -13.69
C PRO A 172 4.65 29.01 -14.82
N LEU A 173 5.24 28.62 -15.95
CA LEU A 173 4.47 27.99 -17.04
C LEU A 173 4.08 26.54 -16.71
N LEU A 174 4.75 25.89 -15.75
CA LEU A 174 4.41 24.54 -15.33
C LEU A 174 2.96 24.45 -14.85
N THR A 175 2.52 25.39 -14.01
CA THR A 175 1.13 25.44 -13.56
C THR A 175 0.20 26.17 -14.53
N ARG A 176 0.65 27.27 -15.14
CA ARG A 176 -0.21 28.06 -16.07
C ARG A 176 -0.61 27.29 -17.33
N LEU A 177 0.23 26.36 -17.80
CA LEU A 177 0.00 25.63 -19.04
C LEU A 177 -0.03 24.10 -18.86
N GLY A 178 0.68 23.55 -17.87
CA GLY A 178 0.78 22.10 -17.64
C GLY A 178 -0.23 21.54 -16.61
N ALA A 179 -0.98 22.38 -15.89
CA ALA A 179 -1.90 21.91 -14.84
C ALA A 179 -3.35 21.68 -15.31
N PHE A 180 -3.71 22.07 -16.53
CA PHE A 180 -5.10 22.01 -17.00
C PHE A 180 -5.22 21.38 -18.37
N ARG A 181 -6.29 20.61 -18.59
CA ARG A 181 -6.56 19.87 -19.82
C ARG A 181 -8.03 19.96 -20.25
N THR A 182 -8.29 19.56 -21.49
CA THR A 182 -9.61 19.66 -22.12
C THR A 182 -10.65 18.70 -21.54
N GLU A 183 -10.24 17.55 -21.02
CA GLU A 183 -11.14 16.46 -20.63
C GLU A 183 -10.73 15.86 -19.28
N ALA A 184 -11.72 15.62 -18.41
CA ALA A 184 -11.48 14.94 -17.13
C ALA A 184 -11.23 13.45 -17.35
N ASP A 185 -12.08 12.80 -18.16
CA ASP A 185 -12.03 11.38 -18.50
C ASP A 185 -10.69 11.02 -19.14
N TRP A 186 -9.93 10.18 -18.44
CA TRP A 186 -8.58 9.80 -18.84
C TRP A 186 -8.52 9.11 -20.20
N LEU A 187 -9.45 8.20 -20.52
CA LEU A 187 -9.42 7.53 -21.82
C LEU A 187 -9.75 8.50 -22.95
N LYS A 188 -10.78 9.33 -22.77
CA LYS A 188 -11.14 10.32 -23.79
C LYS A 188 -10.03 11.32 -24.03
N TRP A 189 -9.24 11.64 -23.00
CA TRP A 189 -8.12 12.56 -23.14
C TRP A 189 -6.86 11.89 -23.69
N TRP A 190 -6.47 10.74 -23.12
CA TRP A 190 -5.20 10.07 -23.36
C TRP A 190 -5.22 9.12 -24.54
N GLU A 191 -6.20 8.21 -24.59
CA GLU A 191 -6.20 7.10 -25.56
C GLU A 191 -6.95 7.48 -26.84
N PHE A 192 -8.07 8.20 -26.71
CA PHE A 192 -8.96 8.55 -27.83
C PHE A 192 -8.96 10.04 -28.19
N GLY A 193 -8.25 10.85 -27.42
CA GLY A 193 -8.22 12.30 -27.53
C GLY A 193 -6.98 12.86 -28.21
N ASP A 194 -6.84 14.18 -28.15
CA ASP A 194 -5.69 14.92 -28.67
C ASP A 194 -4.62 15.20 -27.59
N ARG A 195 -4.82 14.70 -26.35
CA ARG A 195 -3.96 14.94 -25.18
C ARG A 195 -3.71 16.42 -24.90
N ARG A 196 -4.65 17.27 -25.28
CA ARG A 196 -4.42 18.72 -25.26
C ARG A 196 -4.51 19.29 -23.84
N TYR A 197 -3.48 20.06 -23.49
CA TYR A 197 -3.47 20.94 -22.32
C TYR A 197 -4.01 22.31 -22.72
N VAL A 198 -4.52 23.05 -21.74
CA VAL A 198 -5.09 24.37 -21.94
C VAL A 198 -4.60 25.34 -20.86
N PRO A 199 -4.51 26.65 -21.16
CA PRO A 199 -4.11 27.63 -20.16
C PRO A 199 -5.05 27.67 -18.96
N GLU A 200 -4.50 28.01 -17.79
CA GLU A 200 -5.25 28.34 -16.59
C GLU A 200 -6.35 29.37 -16.89
N GLY A 201 -7.55 29.16 -16.32
CA GLY A 201 -8.70 30.03 -16.51
C GLY A 201 -9.48 29.79 -17.82
N THR A 202 -9.06 28.83 -18.66
CA THR A 202 -9.85 28.42 -19.83
C THR A 202 -11.21 27.86 -19.36
N PRO A 203 -12.34 28.38 -19.87
CA PRO A 203 -13.67 27.90 -19.48
C PRO A 203 -13.85 26.40 -19.73
N GLY A 204 -14.26 25.66 -18.71
CA GLY A 204 -14.49 24.21 -18.79
C GLY A 204 -13.23 23.35 -18.70
N ALA A 205 -12.05 23.94 -18.47
CA ALA A 205 -10.83 23.19 -18.28
C ALA A 205 -10.89 22.32 -17.00
N TYR A 206 -10.36 21.10 -17.10
CA TYR A 206 -10.18 20.18 -15.98
C TYR A 206 -8.74 20.23 -15.47
N GLY A 207 -8.55 20.31 -14.16
CA GLY A 207 -7.22 20.32 -13.55
C GLY A 207 -7.16 21.10 -12.26
N GLY A 208 -5.95 21.49 -11.89
CA GLY A 208 -5.65 22.16 -10.63
C GLY A 208 -4.21 21.92 -10.20
N TYR A 209 -3.74 22.71 -9.25
CA TYR A 209 -2.42 22.57 -8.66
C TYR A 209 -2.42 23.14 -7.24
N TYR A 210 -1.45 22.73 -6.43
CA TYR A 210 -1.20 23.27 -5.11
C TYR A 210 -0.32 24.50 -5.19
N THR A 211 -0.76 25.60 -4.56
CA THR A 211 0.13 26.74 -4.30
C THR A 211 1.20 26.35 -3.29
N LYS A 212 2.26 27.16 -3.18
CA LYS A 212 3.28 26.95 -2.12
C LYS A 212 2.66 26.95 -0.71
N ASP A 213 1.61 27.74 -0.48
CA ASP A 213 0.92 27.79 0.80
C ASP A 213 0.06 26.54 1.05
N ASP A 214 -0.56 25.98 0.01
CA ASP A 214 -1.27 24.68 0.13
C ASP A 214 -0.29 23.56 0.51
N ILE A 215 0.88 23.52 -0.12
CA ILE A 215 1.94 22.54 0.23
C ILE A 215 2.40 22.72 1.69
N ARG A 216 2.64 23.96 2.13
CA ARG A 216 2.99 24.24 3.54
C ARG A 216 1.91 23.76 4.50
N GLN A 217 0.64 23.92 4.13
CA GLN A 217 -0.49 23.43 4.94
C GLN A 217 -0.53 21.89 4.98
N ILE A 218 -0.33 21.21 3.85
CA ILE A 218 -0.24 19.74 3.78
C ILE A 218 0.90 19.22 4.66
N VAL A 219 2.10 19.77 4.49
CA VAL A 219 3.28 19.41 5.28
C VAL A 219 3.05 19.63 6.77
N ALA A 220 2.49 20.79 7.16
CA ALA A 220 2.21 21.08 8.57
C ALA A 220 1.13 20.16 9.15
N TYR A 221 0.08 19.86 8.38
CA TYR A 221 -1.01 18.97 8.79
C TYR A 221 -0.54 17.53 9.00
N ALA A 222 0.34 17.04 8.11
CA ALA A 222 1.00 15.75 8.20
C ALA A 222 1.99 15.70 9.39
N ALA A 223 2.82 16.72 9.57
CA ALA A 223 3.79 16.78 10.66
C ALA A 223 3.12 16.75 12.06
N ALA A 224 1.96 17.40 12.22
CA ALA A 224 1.16 17.34 13.45
C ALA A 224 0.65 15.92 13.78
N ARG A 225 0.71 15.01 12.81
CA ARG A 225 0.32 13.60 12.90
C ARG A 225 1.49 12.63 12.82
N TYR A 226 2.73 13.13 12.92
CA TYR A 226 3.96 12.34 12.78
C TYR A 226 4.07 11.64 11.42
N ILE A 227 3.53 12.25 10.36
CA ILE A 227 3.63 11.76 8.99
C ILE A 227 4.67 12.60 8.23
N GLU A 228 5.68 11.93 7.67
CA GLU A 228 6.63 12.53 6.72
C GLU A 228 5.97 12.64 5.34
N VAL A 229 6.09 13.80 4.68
CA VAL A 229 5.65 13.96 3.29
C VAL A 229 6.86 13.91 2.37
N ILE A 230 6.95 12.85 1.57
CA ILE A 230 7.98 12.68 0.54
C ILE A 230 7.41 13.21 -0.77
N PRO A 231 7.92 14.32 -1.31
CA PRO A 231 7.51 14.79 -2.63
C PRO A 231 8.14 13.93 -3.72
N GLU A 232 7.38 13.68 -4.78
CA GLU A 232 7.88 13.12 -6.03
C GLU A 232 7.72 14.11 -7.18
N ILE A 233 8.83 14.34 -7.88
CA ILE A 233 8.87 15.04 -9.16
C ILE A 233 9.48 14.07 -10.18
N GLU A 234 8.75 13.80 -11.24
CA GLU A 234 9.10 12.79 -12.24
C GLU A 234 10.30 13.21 -13.10
N PHE A 235 11.29 12.33 -13.17
CA PHE A 235 12.41 12.39 -14.10
C PHE A 235 12.90 10.98 -14.47
N PRO A 236 13.38 10.73 -15.70
CA PRO A 236 13.39 11.63 -16.84
C PRO A 236 12.16 11.48 -17.74
N ALA A 237 11.25 10.56 -17.45
CA ALA A 237 10.06 10.27 -18.26
C ALA A 237 8.83 10.98 -17.69
N HIS A 238 7.64 10.63 -18.19
CA HIS A 238 6.38 11.10 -17.63
C HIS A 238 6.22 12.63 -17.56
N SER A 239 6.74 13.36 -18.56
CA SER A 239 6.93 14.82 -18.48
C SER A 239 6.26 15.63 -19.61
N ASP A 240 5.25 15.08 -20.30
CA ASP A 240 4.53 15.81 -21.36
C ASP A 240 4.00 17.19 -20.89
N GLU A 241 3.57 17.29 -19.64
CA GLU A 241 3.06 18.49 -18.98
C GLU A 241 4.12 19.59 -18.80
N VAL A 242 5.39 19.22 -18.66
CA VAL A 242 6.52 20.15 -18.58
C VAL A 242 6.76 20.80 -19.95
N PHE A 243 6.71 19.99 -21.02
CA PHE A 243 7.08 20.42 -22.36
C PHE A 243 6.06 21.34 -23.02
N ILE A 244 4.86 21.47 -22.45
CA ILE A 244 3.89 22.49 -22.88
C ILE A 244 4.40 23.90 -22.57
N GLY A 245 5.01 24.09 -21.40
CA GLY A 245 5.59 25.36 -20.98
C GLY A 245 7.02 25.55 -21.46
N TYR A 246 7.80 24.47 -21.51
CA TYR A 246 9.24 24.48 -21.77
C TYR A 246 9.63 23.41 -22.79
N PRO A 247 9.18 23.52 -24.05
CA PRO A 247 9.38 22.49 -25.07
C PRO A 247 10.86 22.26 -25.41
N GLU A 248 11.73 23.23 -25.18
CA GLU A 248 13.18 23.11 -25.35
C GLU A 248 13.82 22.03 -24.46
N LEU A 249 13.12 21.55 -23.42
CA LEU A 249 13.59 20.51 -22.52
C LEU A 249 13.37 19.09 -23.08
N CYS A 250 12.54 18.91 -24.11
CA CYS A 250 12.41 17.62 -24.81
C CYS A 250 13.32 17.55 -26.05
N CYS A 251 13.58 16.35 -26.56
CA CYS A 251 14.52 16.12 -27.66
C CYS A 251 14.17 16.85 -28.96
N SER A 252 12.88 17.05 -29.23
CA SER A 252 12.41 17.66 -30.48
C SER A 252 12.33 19.18 -30.41
N GLY A 253 12.37 19.77 -29.20
CA GLY A 253 12.07 21.18 -28.99
C GLY A 253 10.59 21.55 -29.22
N LYS A 254 9.67 20.57 -29.23
CA LYS A 254 8.24 20.75 -29.51
C LYS A 254 7.40 19.93 -28.53
N PRO A 255 6.27 20.47 -28.04
CA PRO A 255 5.37 19.71 -27.16
C PRO A 255 4.73 18.52 -27.90
N TYR A 256 4.22 17.54 -27.16
CA TYR A 256 3.47 16.37 -27.67
C TYR A 256 4.27 15.42 -28.57
N THR A 257 5.61 15.44 -28.51
CA THR A 257 6.45 14.53 -29.33
C THR A 257 7.08 13.40 -28.55
N SER A 258 7.28 13.57 -27.26
CA SER A 258 7.97 12.63 -26.37
C SER A 258 7.69 13.01 -24.92
N GLY A 259 7.59 12.01 -24.05
CA GLY A 259 7.42 12.21 -22.61
C GLY A 259 8.73 12.24 -21.82
N GLU A 260 9.88 12.13 -22.49
CA GLU A 260 11.19 12.12 -21.84
C GLU A 260 12.00 13.42 -22.02
N PHE A 261 12.64 13.87 -20.94
CA PHE A 261 13.61 14.96 -20.96
C PHE A 261 14.77 14.66 -21.91
N CYS A 262 15.27 15.70 -22.57
CA CYS A 262 16.48 15.63 -23.38
C CYS A 262 17.70 15.66 -22.46
N VAL A 263 18.18 14.51 -22.02
CA VAL A 263 19.32 14.42 -21.09
C VAL A 263 20.62 14.97 -21.69
N GLY A 264 20.78 14.90 -23.01
CA GLY A 264 21.92 15.56 -23.68
C GLY A 264 21.84 17.09 -23.73
N ASN A 265 20.79 17.72 -23.20
CA ASN A 265 20.62 19.16 -23.15
C ASN A 265 20.98 19.70 -21.75
N PRO A 266 22.01 20.55 -21.59
CA PRO A 266 22.38 21.11 -20.29
C PRO A 266 21.23 21.83 -19.56
N ALA A 267 20.31 22.45 -20.31
CA ALA A 267 19.13 23.11 -19.75
C ALA A 267 18.21 22.17 -18.94
N THR A 268 18.23 20.87 -19.22
CA THR A 268 17.50 19.85 -18.45
C THR A 268 17.98 19.81 -17.00
N PHE A 269 19.30 19.90 -16.78
CA PHE A 269 19.87 19.88 -15.43
C PHE A 269 19.64 21.21 -14.71
N GLU A 270 19.74 22.34 -15.41
CA GLU A 270 19.40 23.64 -14.83
C GLU A 270 17.92 23.70 -14.39
N PHE A 271 17.02 23.09 -15.18
CA PHE A 271 15.62 22.93 -14.83
C PHE A 271 15.44 22.03 -13.61
N MET A 272 16.01 20.83 -13.63
CA MET A 272 15.90 19.87 -12.54
C MET A 272 16.43 20.45 -11.22
N ASP A 273 17.63 21.03 -11.22
CA ASP A 273 18.23 21.66 -10.04
C ASP A 273 17.37 22.82 -9.52
N GLY A 274 16.82 23.63 -10.42
CA GLY A 274 15.95 24.75 -10.08
C GLY A 274 14.65 24.30 -9.43
N VAL A 275 13.98 23.29 -9.98
CA VAL A 275 12.76 22.71 -9.42
C VAL A 275 13.04 22.05 -8.07
N LEU A 276 14.05 21.18 -8.00
CA LEU A 276 14.39 20.47 -6.77
C LEU A 276 14.81 21.43 -5.64
N THR A 277 15.46 22.55 -5.96
CA THR A 277 15.75 23.60 -4.97
C THR A 277 14.47 24.11 -4.31
N GLU A 278 13.48 24.54 -5.10
CA GLU A 278 12.21 25.05 -4.55
C GLU A 278 11.40 23.96 -3.83
N VAL A 279 11.44 22.72 -4.32
CA VAL A 279 10.81 21.57 -3.63
C VAL A 279 11.46 21.35 -2.27
N MET A 280 12.79 21.34 -2.16
CA MET A 280 13.49 21.16 -0.89
C MET A 280 13.21 22.28 0.13
N GLU A 281 12.88 23.49 -0.33
CA GLU A 281 12.45 24.61 0.53
C GLU A 281 11.06 24.37 1.14
N LEU A 282 10.15 23.72 0.39
CA LEU A 282 8.78 23.46 0.81
C LEU A 282 8.64 22.19 1.66
N PHE A 283 9.45 21.17 1.38
CA PHE A 283 9.37 19.87 2.03
C PHE A 283 10.55 19.65 3.00
N PRO A 284 10.30 19.51 4.32
CA PRO A 284 11.34 19.26 5.31
C PRO A 284 11.86 17.81 5.28
N SER A 285 11.18 16.90 4.57
CA SER A 285 11.60 15.51 4.39
C SER A 285 13.05 15.43 3.90
N ARG A 286 13.85 14.55 4.49
CA ARG A 286 15.19 14.28 3.96
C ARG A 286 15.12 13.50 2.65
N ARG A 287 14.05 12.74 2.44
CA ARG A 287 13.80 11.92 1.27
C ARG A 287 13.07 12.73 0.21
N ILE A 288 13.63 12.79 -0.99
CA ILE A 288 13.01 13.39 -2.17
C ILE A 288 12.95 12.32 -3.25
N HIS A 289 11.75 12.04 -3.75
CA HIS A 289 11.56 11.05 -4.80
C HIS A 289 11.71 11.72 -6.17
N ILE A 290 12.46 11.08 -7.07
CA ILE A 290 12.77 11.62 -8.40
C ILE A 290 12.12 10.83 -9.54
N GLY A 291 11.21 9.91 -9.21
CA GLY A 291 10.62 8.96 -10.15
C GLY A 291 11.65 7.93 -10.59
N GLY A 292 11.97 7.95 -11.88
CA GLY A 292 12.99 7.13 -12.52
C GLY A 292 12.44 5.97 -13.34
N ASP A 293 11.12 5.81 -13.37
CA ASP A 293 10.42 4.71 -14.02
C ASP A 293 10.19 4.94 -15.53
N GLU A 294 9.92 3.83 -16.22
CA GLU A 294 9.44 3.71 -17.60
C GLU A 294 10.08 4.59 -18.69
N ALA A 295 11.31 5.06 -18.50
CA ALA A 295 12.04 5.78 -19.54
C ALA A 295 12.30 4.89 -20.77
N ARG A 296 11.47 5.06 -21.82
CA ARG A 296 11.49 4.24 -23.05
C ARG A 296 12.68 4.55 -23.95
N LYS A 297 13.31 5.72 -23.75
CA LYS A 297 14.49 6.20 -24.49
C LYS A 297 14.22 6.34 -25.99
N ALA A 298 12.95 6.45 -26.39
CA ALA A 298 12.54 6.37 -27.79
C ALA A 298 13.07 7.59 -28.56
N ALA A 299 12.85 8.79 -28.03
CA ALA A 299 13.34 10.04 -28.63
C ALA A 299 14.88 10.16 -28.58
N TRP A 300 15.52 9.56 -27.58
CA TRP A 300 16.98 9.64 -27.41
C TRP A 300 17.73 8.91 -28.53
N LYS A 301 17.14 7.88 -29.16
CA LYS A 301 17.72 7.13 -30.29
C LYS A 301 18.04 8.00 -31.49
N THR A 302 17.26 9.07 -31.71
CA THR A 302 17.41 9.96 -32.88
C THR A 302 17.85 11.37 -32.50
N CYS A 303 17.88 11.72 -31.21
CA CYS A 303 18.30 13.03 -30.75
C CYS A 303 19.83 13.20 -30.84
N PRO A 304 20.37 14.15 -31.63
CA PRO A 304 21.82 14.33 -31.77
C PRO A 304 22.54 14.61 -30.45
N LYS A 305 21.91 15.37 -29.54
CA LYS A 305 22.46 15.69 -28.21
C LYS A 305 22.58 14.42 -27.35
N CYS A 306 21.52 13.61 -27.31
CA CYS A 306 21.53 12.38 -26.51
C CYS A 306 22.43 11.31 -27.13
N GLN A 307 22.53 11.24 -28.46
CA GLN A 307 23.45 10.33 -29.14
C GLN A 307 24.92 10.70 -28.89
N LEU A 308 25.24 12.01 -28.82
CA LEU A 308 26.58 12.45 -28.44
C LEU A 308 26.90 12.03 -27.01
N LEU A 309 26.02 12.31 -26.06
CA LEU A 309 26.18 11.91 -24.66
C LEU A 309 26.28 10.37 -24.51
N ALA A 310 25.43 9.61 -25.20
CA ALA A 310 25.48 8.15 -25.20
C ALA A 310 26.84 7.62 -25.68
N LYS A 311 27.46 8.26 -26.67
CA LYS A 311 28.81 7.89 -27.14
C LYS A 311 29.88 8.12 -26.07
N GLU A 312 29.75 9.19 -25.28
CA GLU A 312 30.68 9.50 -24.19
C GLU A 312 30.52 8.55 -23.00
N LEU A 313 29.28 8.15 -22.70
CA LEU A 313 28.94 7.26 -21.58
C LEU A 313 29.08 5.77 -21.90
N GLY A 314 29.20 5.40 -23.18
CA GLY A 314 29.35 4.00 -23.61
C GLY A 314 28.03 3.29 -23.95
N GLY A 315 26.92 4.01 -24.07
CA GLY A 315 25.65 3.44 -24.50
C GLY A 315 24.45 4.35 -24.26
N LEU A 316 23.34 4.06 -24.95
CA LEU A 316 22.08 4.79 -24.74
C LEU A 316 21.46 4.47 -23.37
N ASP A 317 21.73 3.28 -22.84
CA ASP A 317 21.18 2.89 -21.54
C ASP A 317 21.75 3.74 -20.41
N GLU A 318 23.02 4.12 -20.49
CA GLU A 318 23.73 4.95 -19.52
C GLU A 318 23.24 6.40 -19.48
N VAL A 319 22.52 6.86 -20.52
CA VAL A 319 21.98 8.22 -20.55
C VAL A 319 20.98 8.46 -19.41
N GLN A 320 20.14 7.46 -19.10
CA GLN A 320 19.25 7.55 -17.93
C GLN A 320 20.08 7.55 -16.64
N CYS A 321 21.03 6.63 -16.52
CA CYS A 321 21.90 6.52 -15.35
C CYS A 321 22.61 7.85 -15.05
N TYR A 322 23.07 8.56 -16.07
CA TYR A 322 23.71 9.87 -15.94
C TYR A 322 22.80 10.93 -15.31
N LEU A 323 21.52 10.98 -15.68
CA LEU A 323 20.58 11.90 -15.06
C LEU A 323 20.29 11.53 -13.60
N ILE A 324 20.09 10.24 -13.32
CA ILE A 324 19.85 9.73 -11.96
C ILE A 324 21.06 10.03 -11.05
N GLU A 325 22.29 9.84 -11.54
CA GLU A 325 23.51 10.16 -10.80
C GLU A 325 23.64 11.66 -10.51
N HIS A 326 23.28 12.53 -11.47
CA HIS A 326 23.23 13.97 -11.24
C HIS A 326 22.21 14.32 -10.14
N ALA A 327 20.98 13.79 -10.22
CA ALA A 327 19.94 14.03 -9.23
C ALA A 327 20.37 13.58 -7.83
N GLU A 328 20.97 12.37 -7.72
CA GLU A 328 21.47 11.84 -6.45
C GLU A 328 22.57 12.73 -5.86
N LYS A 329 23.52 13.17 -6.70
CA LYS A 329 24.61 14.07 -6.29
C LYS A 329 24.06 15.41 -5.82
N PHE A 330 23.17 16.03 -6.60
CA PHE A 330 22.58 17.33 -6.29
C PHE A 330 21.83 17.27 -4.95
N LEU A 331 20.98 16.27 -4.74
CA LEU A 331 20.25 16.07 -3.49
C LEU A 331 21.22 15.88 -2.30
N ALA A 332 22.26 15.06 -2.47
CA ALA A 332 23.25 14.80 -1.42
C ALA A 332 24.03 16.07 -1.03
N GLU A 333 24.40 16.92 -2.00
CA GLU A 333 25.07 18.21 -1.75
C GLU A 333 24.18 19.19 -0.95
N HIS A 334 22.86 19.01 -1.00
CA HIS A 334 21.87 19.77 -0.23
C HIS A 334 21.37 19.04 1.03
N GLY A 335 22.08 17.98 1.46
CA GLY A 335 21.77 17.23 2.68
C GLY A 335 20.49 16.39 2.59
N ARG A 336 20.04 16.06 1.38
CA ARG A 336 18.89 15.20 1.09
C ARG A 336 19.33 13.83 0.59
N MET A 337 18.37 12.91 0.59
CA MET A 337 18.48 11.51 0.21
C MET A 337 17.56 11.27 -0.97
N MET A 338 18.07 10.62 -2.00
CA MET A 338 17.28 10.27 -3.18
C MET A 338 16.40 9.06 -2.89
N VAL A 339 15.17 9.11 -3.35
CA VAL A 339 14.29 7.95 -3.48
C VAL A 339 13.92 7.82 -4.95
N GLY A 340 13.79 6.59 -5.45
CA GLY A 340 13.33 6.34 -6.82
C GLY A 340 12.73 4.96 -6.99
N TRP A 341 11.97 4.78 -8.07
CA TRP A 341 11.45 3.48 -8.48
C TRP A 341 12.60 2.53 -8.85
N ASP A 342 12.38 1.22 -8.74
CA ASP A 342 13.46 0.22 -8.79
C ASP A 342 14.33 0.23 -10.06
N GLU A 343 13.93 0.90 -11.14
CA GLU A 343 14.78 1.28 -12.26
C GLU A 343 16.10 1.97 -11.86
N ILE A 344 16.12 2.76 -10.78
CA ILE A 344 17.33 3.46 -10.32
C ILE A 344 18.44 2.48 -9.92
N LEU A 345 18.11 1.20 -9.65
CA LEU A 345 19.10 0.17 -9.33
C LEU A 345 20.04 -0.15 -10.50
N ARG A 346 19.76 0.33 -11.71
CA ARG A 346 20.77 0.31 -12.79
C ARG A 346 22.03 1.10 -12.43
N ASN A 347 21.92 2.07 -11.53
CA ASN A 347 23.05 2.82 -10.97
C ASN A 347 23.68 2.09 -9.78
N ASN A 348 24.92 2.46 -9.47
CA ASN A 348 25.50 2.24 -8.14
C ASN A 348 25.08 3.39 -7.24
N LEU A 349 24.07 3.14 -6.40
CA LEU A 349 23.49 4.15 -5.53
C LEU A 349 24.42 4.48 -4.35
N ARG A 350 24.26 5.69 -3.80
CA ARG A 350 24.77 6.02 -2.47
C ARG A 350 24.07 5.15 -1.42
N PRO A 351 24.75 4.77 -0.31
CA PRO A 351 24.14 3.99 0.76
C PRO A 351 22.91 4.63 1.43
N THR A 352 22.75 5.95 1.26
CA THR A 352 21.61 6.72 1.81
C THR A 352 20.39 6.74 0.89
N SER A 353 20.53 6.31 -0.36
CA SER A 353 19.44 6.32 -1.33
C SER A 353 18.52 5.12 -1.10
N VAL A 354 17.24 5.29 -1.42
CA VAL A 354 16.19 4.29 -1.19
C VAL A 354 15.55 3.89 -2.52
N ALA A 355 15.45 2.58 -2.78
CA ALA A 355 14.70 2.07 -3.93
C ALA A 355 13.28 1.63 -3.52
N ILE A 356 12.27 2.04 -4.28
CA ILE A 356 10.91 1.52 -4.12
C ILE A 356 10.63 0.51 -5.23
N SER A 357 10.35 -0.74 -4.87
CA SER A 357 10.11 -1.80 -5.86
C SER A 357 8.63 -1.96 -6.14
N TYR A 358 8.24 -1.65 -7.37
CA TYR A 358 6.85 -1.77 -7.83
C TYR A 358 6.62 -2.89 -8.83
N ARG A 359 7.67 -3.38 -9.51
CA ARG A 359 7.57 -4.47 -10.50
C ARG A 359 7.78 -5.82 -9.83
N GLY A 360 6.84 -6.21 -8.99
CA GLY A 360 7.00 -7.32 -8.06
C GLY A 360 8.00 -7.01 -6.94
N GLN A 361 8.58 -8.07 -6.36
CA GLN A 361 9.47 -7.99 -5.18
C GLN A 361 10.96 -7.90 -5.53
N ARG A 362 11.34 -8.20 -6.79
CA ARG A 362 12.73 -8.44 -7.17
C ARG A 362 13.62 -7.23 -6.98
N GLY A 363 13.16 -6.03 -7.31
CA GLY A 363 13.95 -4.81 -7.16
C GLY A 363 14.34 -4.56 -5.71
N ALA A 364 13.41 -4.75 -4.77
CA ALA A 364 13.69 -4.60 -3.34
C ALA A 364 14.62 -5.69 -2.80
N ILE A 365 14.50 -6.93 -3.29
CA ILE A 365 15.44 -8.02 -2.97
C ILE A 365 16.85 -7.68 -3.46
N GLU A 366 16.98 -7.19 -4.70
CA GLU A 366 18.25 -6.77 -5.27
C GLU A 366 18.87 -5.62 -4.46
N ALA A 367 18.09 -4.57 -4.19
CA ALA A 367 18.51 -3.41 -3.41
C ALA A 367 19.04 -3.83 -2.02
N ALA A 368 18.25 -4.60 -1.27
CA ALA A 368 18.62 -5.09 0.05
C ALA A 368 19.90 -5.95 0.01
N ASN A 369 19.99 -6.87 -0.95
CA ASN A 369 21.17 -7.75 -1.11
C ASN A 369 22.44 -6.98 -1.54
N ARG A 370 22.29 -5.80 -2.14
CA ARG A 370 23.37 -4.85 -2.45
C ARG A 370 23.71 -3.90 -1.30
N GLY A 371 22.93 -3.93 -0.21
CA GLY A 371 23.13 -3.08 0.97
C GLY A 371 22.44 -1.71 0.91
N TYR A 372 21.46 -1.55 0.02
CA TYR A 372 20.64 -0.34 -0.08
C TYR A 372 19.32 -0.52 0.62
N ASP A 373 18.85 0.53 1.28
CA ASP A 373 17.51 0.54 1.85
C ASP A 373 16.44 0.48 0.75
N ALA A 374 15.38 -0.29 0.99
CA ALA A 374 14.31 -0.52 0.04
C ALA A 374 12.94 -0.55 0.69
N VAL A 375 11.94 -0.13 -0.08
CA VAL A 375 10.52 -0.19 0.28
C VAL A 375 9.81 -1.15 -0.67
N MET A 376 9.04 -2.07 -0.11
CA MET A 376 8.19 -2.97 -0.90
C MET A 376 6.93 -2.24 -1.33
N SER A 377 6.69 -2.20 -2.64
CA SER A 377 5.50 -1.62 -3.26
C SER A 377 4.97 -2.43 -4.46
N PRO A 378 5.04 -3.79 -4.50
CA PRO A 378 4.71 -4.57 -5.69
C PRO A 378 3.30 -4.28 -6.19
N GLY A 379 3.19 -3.79 -7.42
CA GLY A 379 1.94 -3.34 -8.01
C GLY A 379 0.90 -4.44 -8.09
N GLU A 380 1.36 -5.66 -8.36
CA GLU A 380 0.53 -6.84 -8.50
C GLU A 380 -0.21 -7.25 -7.23
N ILE A 381 0.19 -6.69 -6.09
CA ILE A 381 -0.31 -7.06 -4.79
C ILE A 381 -0.90 -5.85 -4.07
N ILE A 382 -0.14 -4.76 -3.92
CA ILE A 382 -0.45 -3.67 -2.99
C ILE A 382 -0.78 -2.33 -3.65
N TYR A 383 -1.13 -2.32 -4.93
CA TYR A 383 -1.73 -1.14 -5.59
C TYR A 383 -3.23 -1.05 -5.33
N PHE A 384 -3.67 0.14 -4.95
CA PHE A 384 -5.07 0.45 -4.67
C PHE A 384 -5.84 0.79 -5.93
N ASP A 385 -5.19 1.16 -7.03
CA ASP A 385 -5.86 1.47 -8.30
C ASP A 385 -6.33 0.23 -9.07
N TRP A 386 -5.98 -0.97 -8.62
CA TRP A 386 -6.42 -2.25 -9.18
C TRP A 386 -7.76 -2.70 -8.60
N TYR A 387 -8.51 -3.53 -9.34
CA TYR A 387 -9.77 -4.09 -8.86
C TYR A 387 -9.61 -4.83 -7.54
N GLN A 388 -10.61 -4.69 -6.66
CA GLN A 388 -10.69 -5.36 -5.36
C GLN A 388 -11.84 -6.38 -5.27
N ALA A 389 -12.64 -6.51 -6.34
CA ALA A 389 -13.68 -7.52 -6.54
C ALA A 389 -13.96 -7.67 -8.04
N ASN A 390 -14.93 -8.51 -8.42
CA ASN A 390 -15.26 -8.80 -9.82
C ASN A 390 -15.50 -7.52 -10.67
N PRO A 391 -14.68 -7.25 -11.70
CA PRO A 391 -14.74 -6.04 -12.53
C PRO A 391 -16.12 -5.69 -13.09
N HIS A 392 -16.95 -6.68 -13.41
CA HIS A 392 -18.31 -6.46 -13.94
C HIS A 392 -19.27 -5.78 -12.94
N THR A 393 -18.90 -5.76 -11.65
CA THR A 393 -19.70 -5.21 -10.56
C THR A 393 -19.06 -3.99 -9.90
N GLN A 394 -17.82 -3.66 -10.28
CA GLN A 394 -17.03 -2.63 -9.64
C GLN A 394 -16.97 -1.36 -10.49
N PRO A 395 -16.74 -0.19 -9.87
CA PRO A 395 -16.29 0.97 -10.61
C PRO A 395 -15.05 0.62 -11.42
N ARG A 396 -14.89 1.30 -12.57
CA ARG A 396 -13.73 1.09 -13.42
C ARG A 396 -12.45 1.37 -12.65
N ALA A 397 -11.56 0.40 -12.65
CA ALA A 397 -10.23 0.49 -12.05
C ALA A 397 -9.15 0.29 -13.13
N MET A 398 -7.88 0.42 -12.76
CA MET A 398 -6.79 -0.13 -13.55
C MET A 398 -6.98 -1.66 -13.68
N SER A 399 -6.29 -2.27 -14.63
CA SER A 399 -6.29 -3.73 -14.76
C SER A 399 -5.69 -4.43 -13.51
N GLY A 400 -5.88 -5.75 -13.42
CA GLY A 400 -5.36 -6.56 -12.32
C GLY A 400 -6.32 -6.73 -11.15
N PHE A 401 -5.88 -7.47 -10.12
CA PHE A 401 -6.73 -7.88 -9.00
C PHE A 401 -5.95 -7.95 -7.69
N SER A 402 -6.29 -7.04 -6.78
CA SER A 402 -5.62 -6.83 -5.48
C SER A 402 -6.65 -6.74 -4.35
N PRO A 403 -7.39 -7.84 -4.07
CA PRO A 403 -8.32 -7.90 -2.93
C PRO A 403 -7.57 -7.83 -1.60
N ILE A 404 -8.26 -7.49 -0.51
CA ILE A 404 -7.59 -7.19 0.76
C ILE A 404 -6.84 -8.40 1.32
N LYS A 405 -7.34 -9.62 1.07
CA LYS A 405 -6.67 -10.86 1.49
C LYS A 405 -5.34 -11.06 0.77
N LYS A 406 -5.25 -10.72 -0.52
CA LYS A 406 -4.00 -10.75 -1.29
C LYS A 406 -2.97 -9.78 -0.69
N MET A 407 -3.37 -8.52 -0.46
CA MET A 407 -2.54 -7.51 0.19
C MET A 407 -2.04 -7.97 1.57
N TYR A 408 -2.96 -8.48 2.40
CA TYR A 408 -2.64 -8.95 3.73
C TYR A 408 -1.68 -10.14 3.74
N SER A 409 -1.73 -11.00 2.71
CA SER A 409 -0.94 -12.24 2.66
C SER A 409 0.52 -12.02 2.28
N PHE A 410 0.86 -10.85 1.74
CA PHE A 410 2.22 -10.51 1.34
C PHE A 410 3.21 -10.50 2.50
N GLU A 411 4.43 -10.97 2.28
CA GLU A 411 5.51 -10.89 3.25
C GLU A 411 6.57 -9.88 2.79
N PRO A 412 6.63 -8.66 3.36
CA PRO A 412 7.60 -7.65 2.94
C PRO A 412 9.08 -8.06 3.08
N VAL A 413 9.40 -9.03 3.95
CA VAL A 413 10.77 -9.54 4.13
C VAL A 413 10.84 -11.01 3.73
N PRO A 414 10.91 -11.32 2.42
CA PRO A 414 11.07 -12.68 1.93
C PRO A 414 12.53 -13.13 2.08
N ASP A 415 12.93 -13.46 3.31
CA ASP A 415 14.29 -13.91 3.72
C ASP A 415 14.51 -15.43 3.59
N THR A 416 13.58 -16.14 2.94
CA THR A 416 13.65 -17.57 2.66
C THR A 416 13.09 -17.86 1.26
N PRO A 417 13.57 -18.91 0.58
CA PRO A 417 13.02 -19.34 -0.71
C PRO A 417 11.50 -19.52 -0.69
N GLU A 418 10.95 -20.07 0.39
CA GLU A 418 9.52 -20.33 0.52
C GLU A 418 8.70 -19.04 0.63
N ARG A 419 9.19 -18.04 1.38
CA ARG A 419 8.50 -16.74 1.49
C ARG A 419 8.58 -15.96 0.18
N ALA A 420 9.74 -15.96 -0.47
CA ALA A 420 9.91 -15.33 -1.78
C ALA A 420 8.99 -15.99 -2.82
N ALA A 421 8.92 -17.32 -2.87
CA ALA A 421 8.05 -18.02 -3.81
C ALA A 421 6.57 -17.81 -3.50
N ALA A 422 6.17 -17.77 -2.22
CA ALA A 422 4.80 -17.44 -1.86
C ALA A 422 4.40 -16.04 -2.34
N ASN A 423 5.27 -15.04 -2.18
CA ASN A 423 5.05 -13.71 -2.74
C ASN A 423 4.98 -13.74 -4.28
N GLU A 424 5.92 -14.44 -4.93
CA GLU A 424 5.97 -14.51 -6.39
C GLU A 424 4.73 -15.21 -6.96
N SER A 425 4.18 -16.17 -6.23
CA SER A 425 2.92 -16.79 -6.56
C SER A 425 1.75 -15.82 -6.52
N LEU A 426 1.70 -14.91 -5.54
CA LEU A 426 0.71 -13.83 -5.51
C LEU A 426 0.91 -12.84 -6.66
N VAL A 427 2.17 -12.53 -7.01
CA VAL A 427 2.50 -11.63 -8.13
C VAL A 427 2.02 -12.23 -9.45
N LYS A 428 2.37 -13.49 -9.73
CA LYS A 428 2.06 -14.14 -11.03
C LYS A 428 0.66 -14.71 -11.12
N GLY A 429 -0.02 -14.93 -10.00
CA GLY A 429 -1.32 -15.60 -9.98
C GLY A 429 -1.24 -17.11 -10.23
N GLU A 430 -0.08 -17.73 -10.00
CA GLU A 430 0.17 -19.17 -10.20
C GLU A 430 1.20 -19.72 -9.20
N TYR A 431 1.32 -21.04 -9.10
CA TYR A 431 2.35 -21.65 -8.25
C TYR A 431 3.75 -21.35 -8.76
N VAL A 432 4.63 -20.93 -7.86
CA VAL A 432 6.05 -20.69 -8.13
C VAL A 432 6.88 -21.55 -7.19
N ALA A 433 7.85 -22.27 -7.74
CA ALA A 433 8.69 -23.17 -6.96
C ALA A 433 9.75 -22.38 -6.14
N PRO A 434 10.00 -22.73 -4.86
CA PRO A 434 10.99 -22.05 -4.01
C PRO A 434 12.40 -21.92 -4.60
N ASP A 435 12.84 -22.90 -5.39
CA ASP A 435 14.17 -22.91 -6.04
C ASP A 435 14.27 -22.03 -7.30
N SER A 436 13.15 -21.45 -7.74
CA SER A 436 13.08 -20.61 -8.96
C SER A 436 13.16 -19.10 -8.70
N VAL A 437 13.27 -18.69 -7.43
CA VAL A 437 13.23 -17.27 -7.03
C VAL A 437 14.44 -16.87 -6.20
N GLU A 438 14.84 -15.61 -6.35
CA GLU A 438 15.77 -14.99 -5.42
C GLU A 438 15.05 -14.59 -4.13
N HIS A 439 15.79 -14.54 -3.03
CA HIS A 439 15.29 -14.13 -1.71
C HIS A 439 16.32 -13.23 -1.02
N ILE A 440 15.86 -12.55 0.02
CA ILE A 440 16.72 -11.67 0.81
C ILE A 440 17.70 -12.50 1.62
N ARG A 441 18.98 -12.13 1.58
CA ARG A 441 20.01 -12.77 2.39
C ARG A 441 19.77 -12.45 3.87
N PRO A 442 20.05 -13.36 4.82
CA PRO A 442 19.77 -13.12 6.24
C PRO A 442 20.37 -11.83 6.82
N ASN A 443 21.54 -11.39 6.33
CA ASN A 443 22.20 -10.16 6.76
C ASN A 443 21.70 -8.89 6.05
N ALA A 444 20.81 -9.03 5.06
CA ALA A 444 20.25 -7.94 4.27
C ALA A 444 18.80 -7.59 4.68
N ALA A 445 18.16 -8.39 5.53
CA ALA A 445 16.75 -8.21 5.92
C ALA A 445 16.45 -6.82 6.51
N SER A 446 17.40 -6.21 7.22
CA SER A 446 17.23 -4.87 7.82
C SER A 446 17.18 -3.74 6.80
N HIS A 447 17.60 -3.98 5.56
CA HIS A 447 17.51 -2.99 4.48
C HIS A 447 16.10 -2.89 3.89
N ILE A 448 15.19 -3.83 4.19
CA ILE A 448 13.77 -3.59 3.94
C ILE A 448 13.25 -2.68 5.04
N ILE A 449 13.20 -1.39 4.76
CA ILE A 449 12.82 -0.38 5.74
C ILE A 449 11.31 -0.23 5.88
N GLY A 450 10.53 -0.80 4.96
CA GLY A 450 9.08 -0.84 5.06
C GLY A 450 8.29 -1.21 3.82
N VAL A 451 7.01 -0.81 3.84
CA VAL A 451 6.00 -1.14 2.82
C VAL A 451 5.18 0.10 2.47
N GLN A 452 4.75 0.19 1.21
CA GLN A 452 3.89 1.24 0.70
C GLN A 452 2.81 0.67 -0.22
N GLY A 453 1.57 1.12 -0.07
CA GLY A 453 0.55 0.94 -1.11
C GLY A 453 0.47 2.16 -2.02
N CYS A 454 0.30 1.98 -3.33
CA CYS A 454 0.19 3.09 -4.28
C CYS A 454 -1.24 3.28 -4.77
N THR A 455 -1.61 4.55 -4.96
CA THR A 455 -2.89 4.93 -5.57
C THR A 455 -2.61 5.75 -6.82
N TRP A 456 -2.51 5.10 -7.98
CA TRP A 456 -2.49 5.79 -9.27
C TRP A 456 -3.91 6.24 -9.66
N ALA A 457 -4.01 7.36 -10.37
CA ALA A 457 -5.29 8.06 -10.51
C ALA A 457 -5.81 8.14 -11.95
N GLU A 458 -5.44 7.25 -12.86
CA GLU A 458 -5.96 7.23 -14.24
C GLU A 458 -7.49 7.12 -14.26
N PHE A 459 -8.05 6.19 -13.47
CA PHE A 459 -9.50 5.93 -13.44
C PHE A 459 -10.17 6.35 -12.12
N ILE A 460 -9.42 6.97 -11.22
CA ILE A 460 -9.91 7.46 -9.93
C ILE A 460 -10.16 8.96 -10.04
N GLY A 461 -11.35 9.33 -10.53
CA GLY A 461 -11.65 10.73 -10.86
C GLY A 461 -12.40 11.55 -9.81
N THR A 462 -12.84 10.96 -8.70
CA THR A 462 -13.56 11.68 -7.63
C THR A 462 -13.04 11.28 -6.24
N PRO A 463 -13.20 12.14 -5.22
CA PRO A 463 -12.83 11.82 -3.84
C PRO A 463 -13.51 10.55 -3.31
N GLU A 464 -14.78 10.33 -3.64
CA GLU A 464 -15.52 9.14 -3.20
C GLU A 464 -14.95 7.87 -3.83
N HIS A 465 -14.53 7.93 -5.10
CA HIS A 465 -13.87 6.81 -5.75
C HIS A 465 -12.47 6.57 -5.16
N LEU A 466 -11.73 7.63 -4.83
CA LEU A 466 -10.43 7.54 -4.17
C LEU A 466 -10.55 6.82 -2.82
N GLU A 467 -11.49 7.26 -1.98
CA GLU A 467 -11.78 6.61 -0.70
C GLU A 467 -12.20 5.14 -0.88
N TYR A 468 -13.02 4.85 -1.89
CA TYR A 468 -13.47 3.48 -2.21
C TYR A 468 -12.30 2.57 -2.59
N MET A 469 -11.32 3.08 -3.32
CA MET A 469 -10.17 2.29 -3.78
C MET A 469 -9.13 2.09 -2.68
N ILE A 470 -8.90 3.08 -1.81
CA ILE A 470 -7.95 2.98 -0.71
C ILE A 470 -8.51 2.15 0.45
N PHE A 471 -9.77 2.37 0.84
CA PHE A 471 -10.35 1.76 2.04
C PHE A 471 -11.29 0.60 1.70
N PRO A 472 -11.17 -0.56 2.38
CA PRO A 472 -10.43 -0.78 3.63
C PRO A 472 -9.03 -1.36 3.41
N ARG A 473 -8.55 -1.46 2.16
CA ARG A 473 -7.28 -2.10 1.82
C ARG A 473 -6.05 -1.46 2.49
N LEU A 474 -6.08 -0.16 2.78
CA LEU A 474 -5.05 0.54 3.58
C LEU A 474 -4.80 -0.12 4.95
N LEU A 475 -5.83 -0.74 5.56
CA LEU A 475 -5.70 -1.42 6.83
C LEU A 475 -4.80 -2.65 6.73
N ALA A 476 -4.71 -3.29 5.56
CA ALA A 476 -3.74 -4.36 5.32
C ALA A 476 -2.31 -3.79 5.33
N ILE A 477 -2.06 -2.64 4.69
CA ILE A 477 -0.74 -1.98 4.72
C ILE A 477 -0.34 -1.57 6.15
N ALA A 478 -1.28 -1.03 6.92
CA ALA A 478 -1.06 -0.73 8.34
C ALA A 478 -0.64 -1.98 9.14
N GLU A 479 -1.32 -3.10 8.93
CA GLU A 479 -1.06 -4.37 9.60
C GLU A 479 0.29 -4.99 9.15
N LEU A 480 0.64 -4.90 7.86
CA LEU A 480 1.96 -5.29 7.33
C LEU A 480 3.09 -4.45 7.94
N GLY A 481 2.86 -3.14 8.04
CA GLY A 481 3.82 -2.13 8.50
C GLY A 481 4.09 -2.17 10.00
N TRP A 482 3.14 -2.65 10.79
CA TRP A 482 3.16 -2.52 12.24
C TRP A 482 3.13 -3.86 13.00
N THR A 483 2.20 -4.75 12.68
CA THR A 483 1.99 -5.99 13.45
C THR A 483 3.18 -6.94 13.27
N PRO A 484 3.72 -7.53 14.36
CA PRO A 484 4.74 -8.58 14.25
C PRO A 484 4.26 -9.75 13.40
N ARG A 485 5.17 -10.30 12.58
CA ARG A 485 4.84 -11.31 11.56
C ARG A 485 4.10 -12.51 12.14
N GLU A 486 4.57 -13.01 13.27
CA GLU A 486 4.04 -14.18 13.98
C GLU A 486 2.61 -13.99 14.51
N ARG A 487 2.15 -12.73 14.62
CA ARG A 487 0.79 -12.40 15.05
C ARG A 487 -0.18 -12.18 13.89
N ARG A 488 0.31 -12.13 12.65
CA ARG A 488 -0.51 -11.94 11.46
C ARG A 488 -1.25 -13.23 11.12
N LEU A 489 -2.50 -13.34 11.57
CA LEU A 489 -3.44 -14.39 11.21
C LEU A 489 -4.64 -13.84 10.42
N TRP A 490 -4.83 -14.32 9.18
CA TRP A 490 -5.90 -13.83 8.30
C TRP A 490 -7.29 -13.90 8.95
N ALA A 491 -7.63 -15.02 9.61
CA ALA A 491 -8.92 -15.18 10.25
C ALA A 491 -9.19 -14.12 11.34
N ASP A 492 -8.14 -13.69 12.04
CA ASP A 492 -8.22 -12.62 13.04
C ASP A 492 -8.34 -11.25 12.38
N PHE A 493 -7.46 -10.93 11.43
CA PHE A 493 -7.50 -9.67 10.69
C PHE A 493 -8.83 -9.47 9.96
N ARG A 494 -9.37 -10.51 9.32
CA ARG A 494 -10.69 -10.49 8.66
C ARG A 494 -11.80 -10.03 9.61
N ARG A 495 -11.86 -10.56 10.83
CA ARG A 495 -12.83 -10.12 11.84
C ARG A 495 -12.64 -8.63 12.15
N ARG A 496 -11.40 -8.23 12.43
CA ARG A 496 -11.09 -6.85 12.82
C ARG A 496 -11.41 -5.86 11.71
N VAL A 497 -11.04 -6.12 10.46
CA VAL A 497 -11.33 -5.22 9.34
C VAL A 497 -12.84 -5.09 9.08
N ASN A 498 -13.62 -6.17 9.18
CA ASN A 498 -15.08 -6.10 9.08
C ASN A 498 -15.68 -5.17 10.16
N SER A 499 -15.11 -5.16 11.37
CA SER A 499 -15.55 -4.24 12.43
C SER A 499 -15.13 -2.77 12.19
N GLN A 500 -14.07 -2.54 11.42
CA GLN A 500 -13.54 -1.20 11.13
C GLN A 500 -14.33 -0.50 10.02
N ILE A 501 -14.90 -1.23 9.07
CA ILE A 501 -15.66 -0.66 7.94
C ILE A 501 -16.83 0.23 8.41
N PRO A 502 -17.72 -0.21 9.32
CA PRO A 502 -18.76 0.69 9.85
C PRO A 502 -18.20 1.94 10.53
N ARG A 503 -17.01 1.84 11.14
CA ARG A 503 -16.35 2.98 11.80
C ARG A 503 -15.81 3.98 10.78
N LEU A 504 -15.24 3.48 9.67
CA LEU A 504 -14.80 4.30 8.53
C LEU A 504 -16.00 5.06 7.93
N LEU A 505 -17.09 4.35 7.63
CA LEU A 505 -18.33 4.92 7.11
C LEU A 505 -18.93 5.98 8.06
N ALA A 506 -18.92 5.71 9.38
CA ALA A 506 -19.39 6.67 10.38
C ALA A 506 -18.54 7.95 10.48
N ARG A 507 -17.29 7.91 10.00
CA ARG A 507 -16.42 9.08 9.86
C ARG A 507 -16.55 9.78 8.51
N GLY A 508 -17.41 9.28 7.64
CA GLY A 508 -17.64 9.84 6.31
C GLY A 508 -16.68 9.35 5.23
N VAL A 509 -15.92 8.27 5.48
CA VAL A 509 -15.06 7.63 4.47
C VAL A 509 -15.89 6.66 3.65
N ASN A 510 -15.94 6.82 2.33
CA ASN A 510 -16.63 5.95 1.39
C ASN A 510 -15.89 4.61 1.15
N ALA A 511 -15.70 3.82 2.19
CA ALA A 511 -14.96 2.55 2.11
C ALA A 511 -15.71 1.46 1.33
N PHE A 512 -15.00 0.67 0.52
CA PHE A 512 -15.52 -0.58 -0.03
C PHE A 512 -15.94 -1.52 1.10
N THR A 513 -17.06 -2.23 0.92
CA THR A 513 -17.62 -3.05 2.00
C THR A 513 -17.16 -4.50 1.97
N LEU A 514 -16.09 -4.84 1.25
CA LEU A 514 -15.56 -6.19 1.00
C LEU A 514 -16.41 -7.02 0.03
N SER A 515 -15.74 -7.92 -0.69
CA SER A 515 -16.36 -8.82 -1.65
C SER A 515 -17.28 -9.84 -0.97
N ASN A 516 -18.31 -10.24 -1.70
CA ASN A 516 -19.24 -11.29 -1.34
C ASN A 516 -18.81 -12.67 -1.91
N ASP A 517 -17.72 -12.71 -2.67
CA ASP A 517 -17.26 -13.93 -3.30
C ASP A 517 -16.72 -14.94 -2.27
N VAL A 518 -16.85 -16.23 -2.62
CA VAL A 518 -16.33 -17.36 -1.85
C VAL A 518 -15.12 -17.93 -2.58
N GLU A 519 -14.03 -18.13 -1.86
CA GLU A 519 -12.84 -18.80 -2.36
C GLU A 519 -12.88 -20.27 -1.97
N ILE A 520 -12.64 -21.16 -2.93
CA ILE A 520 -12.52 -22.60 -2.70
C ILE A 520 -11.06 -23.01 -2.94
N THR A 521 -10.42 -23.59 -1.92
CA THR A 521 -9.09 -24.20 -2.04
C THR A 521 -9.16 -25.68 -1.70
N ALA A 522 -8.30 -26.49 -2.30
CA ALA A 522 -8.24 -27.92 -2.06
C ALA A 522 -6.77 -28.39 -1.95
N ARG A 523 -6.44 -29.16 -0.92
CA ARG A 523 -5.11 -29.78 -0.76
C ARG A 523 -5.21 -31.29 -0.76
N ILE A 524 -4.43 -31.95 -1.60
CA ILE A 524 -4.39 -33.41 -1.74
C ILE A 524 -3.90 -34.03 -0.44
N VAL A 525 -4.66 -35.01 0.03
CA VAL A 525 -4.26 -35.87 1.14
C VAL A 525 -3.63 -37.11 0.50
N ARG A 526 -2.30 -37.28 0.69
CA ARG A 526 -1.44 -38.26 -0.02
C ARG A 526 -1.89 -39.72 0.05
N GLU A 527 -2.86 -40.06 0.89
CA GLU A 527 -3.47 -41.38 0.97
C GLU A 527 -4.93 -41.34 0.47
N GLY A 528 -5.17 -41.83 -0.75
CA GLY A 528 -6.50 -42.28 -1.18
C GLY A 528 -7.29 -41.45 -2.20
N ARG A 529 -6.65 -40.61 -3.04
CA ARG A 529 -7.36 -39.74 -4.01
C ARG A 529 -8.38 -38.82 -3.33
N LYS A 530 -8.03 -38.26 -2.17
CA LYS A 530 -8.87 -37.32 -1.41
C LYS A 530 -8.24 -35.94 -1.40
N ALA A 531 -9.06 -34.92 -1.27
CA ALA A 531 -8.60 -33.56 -1.01
C ALA A 531 -9.32 -32.96 0.19
N ARG A 532 -8.56 -32.19 1.00
CA ARG A 532 -9.10 -31.33 2.03
C ARG A 532 -9.51 -30.00 1.41
N VAL A 533 -10.80 -29.70 1.42
CA VAL A 533 -11.39 -28.48 0.89
C VAL A 533 -11.55 -27.44 2.00
N THR A 534 -11.20 -26.20 1.70
CA THR A 534 -11.40 -25.04 2.58
C THR A 534 -12.17 -23.98 1.81
N LEU A 535 -13.24 -23.47 2.43
CA LEU A 535 -14.02 -22.35 1.91
C LEU A 535 -13.64 -21.09 2.71
N ASP A 536 -13.40 -19.99 2.02
CA ASP A 536 -13.06 -18.73 2.65
C ASP A 536 -13.77 -17.54 1.99
N THR A 537 -13.84 -16.41 2.69
CA THR A 537 -14.49 -15.18 2.18
C THR A 537 -13.94 -13.97 2.95
N GLU A 538 -14.06 -12.77 2.38
CA GLU A 538 -13.68 -11.53 3.04
C GLU A 538 -14.69 -11.10 4.12
N LYS A 539 -15.97 -11.47 4.00
CA LYS A 539 -17.03 -11.09 4.95
C LYS A 539 -16.89 -11.83 6.29
N TYR A 540 -17.21 -11.13 7.38
CA TYR A 540 -17.29 -11.73 8.70
C TYR A 540 -18.27 -10.99 9.62
N PRO A 541 -19.15 -11.69 10.36
CA PRO A 541 -19.47 -13.12 10.21
C PRO A 541 -20.11 -13.39 8.84
N ALA A 542 -19.97 -14.62 8.35
CA ALA A 542 -20.45 -15.04 7.04
C ALA A 542 -21.14 -16.40 7.14
N GLU A 543 -22.31 -16.53 6.51
CA GLU A 543 -22.96 -17.82 6.30
C GLU A 543 -22.60 -18.31 4.90
N VAL A 544 -21.63 -19.21 4.80
CA VAL A 544 -21.28 -19.86 3.53
C VAL A 544 -21.99 -21.20 3.46
N ARG A 545 -22.70 -21.45 2.36
CA ARG A 545 -23.34 -22.74 2.10
C ARG A 545 -22.74 -23.41 0.89
N TYR A 546 -22.71 -24.73 0.91
CA TYR A 546 -22.08 -25.51 -0.15
C TYR A 546 -22.82 -26.80 -0.48
N THR A 547 -22.50 -27.34 -1.64
CA THR A 547 -22.99 -28.62 -2.18
C THR A 547 -21.81 -29.41 -2.73
N LEU A 548 -21.92 -30.74 -2.75
CA LEU A 548 -20.89 -31.67 -3.21
C LEU A 548 -21.33 -32.52 -4.42
N ASP A 549 -22.56 -32.31 -4.89
CA ASP A 549 -23.18 -33.05 -5.98
C ASP A 549 -23.25 -32.23 -7.29
N GLY A 550 -22.65 -31.04 -7.30
CA GLY A 550 -22.67 -30.11 -8.43
C GLY A 550 -23.96 -29.28 -8.57
N SER A 551 -24.95 -29.46 -7.70
CA SER A 551 -26.14 -28.60 -7.65
C SER A 551 -25.79 -27.21 -7.06
N ASP A 552 -26.58 -26.18 -7.38
CA ASP A 552 -26.33 -24.84 -6.85
C ASP A 552 -26.73 -24.75 -5.36
N PRO A 553 -25.92 -24.12 -4.49
CA PRO A 553 -26.25 -23.97 -3.08
C PRO A 553 -27.55 -23.19 -2.85
N THR A 554 -28.37 -23.67 -1.92
CA THR A 554 -29.62 -23.04 -1.48
C THR A 554 -29.59 -22.79 0.03
N VAL A 555 -30.61 -22.11 0.57
CA VAL A 555 -30.78 -21.94 2.02
C VAL A 555 -30.98 -23.27 2.78
N GLY A 556 -31.23 -24.37 2.07
CA GLY A 556 -31.30 -25.73 2.63
C GLY A 556 -29.98 -26.51 2.55
N SER A 557 -28.98 -26.01 1.83
CA SER A 557 -27.69 -26.68 1.65
C SER A 557 -26.82 -26.61 2.91
N ASP A 558 -25.80 -27.47 2.99
CA ASP A 558 -24.93 -27.56 4.15
C ASP A 558 -24.21 -26.24 4.44
N ILE A 559 -24.12 -25.88 5.73
CA ILE A 559 -23.40 -24.69 6.19
C ILE A 559 -21.94 -25.06 6.42
N TYR A 560 -21.03 -24.23 5.91
CA TYR A 560 -19.61 -24.38 6.15
C TYR A 560 -19.25 -24.04 7.60
N SER A 561 -18.74 -25.02 8.34
CA SER A 561 -18.26 -24.85 9.72
C SER A 561 -16.76 -25.07 9.89
N GLY A 562 -16.05 -25.44 8.81
CA GLY A 562 -14.62 -25.71 8.81
C GLY A 562 -14.19 -26.64 7.67
N PRO A 563 -12.88 -26.84 7.45
CA PRO A 563 -12.38 -27.66 6.36
C PRO A 563 -12.95 -29.09 6.39
N PHE A 564 -13.29 -29.63 5.22
CA PHE A 564 -13.85 -30.97 5.05
C PHE A 564 -13.04 -31.75 3.99
N VAL A 565 -13.20 -33.07 3.96
CA VAL A 565 -12.48 -33.94 3.02
C VAL A 565 -13.47 -34.53 2.02
N VAL A 566 -13.11 -34.47 0.73
CA VAL A 566 -13.89 -35.05 -0.37
C VAL A 566 -13.04 -36.02 -1.18
N GLU A 567 -13.70 -36.93 -1.90
CA GLU A 567 -13.05 -37.78 -2.88
C GLU A 567 -12.76 -36.98 -4.17
N ALA A 568 -11.70 -37.34 -4.88
CA ALA A 568 -11.45 -36.80 -6.21
C ALA A 568 -12.60 -37.15 -7.16
N GLY A 569 -12.96 -36.19 -8.02
CA GLY A 569 -14.17 -36.23 -8.84
C GLY A 569 -15.37 -35.51 -8.23
N THR A 570 -15.25 -34.99 -7.01
CA THR A 570 -16.29 -34.18 -6.37
C THR A 570 -16.30 -32.76 -6.95
N THR A 571 -17.47 -32.28 -7.37
CA THR A 571 -17.69 -30.86 -7.67
C THR A 571 -18.21 -30.17 -6.43
N VAL A 572 -17.41 -29.26 -5.89
CA VAL A 572 -17.80 -28.40 -4.77
C VAL A 572 -18.34 -27.09 -5.34
N LYS A 573 -19.57 -26.74 -4.98
CA LYS A 573 -20.10 -25.39 -5.22
C LYS A 573 -20.37 -24.70 -3.89
N ALA A 574 -20.08 -23.42 -3.79
CA ALA A 574 -20.28 -22.65 -2.57
C ALA A 574 -20.74 -21.21 -2.87
N ALA A 575 -21.57 -20.65 -1.99
CA ALA A 575 -22.00 -19.27 -2.06
C ALA A 575 -22.21 -18.67 -0.67
N LEU A 576 -22.04 -17.35 -0.57
CA LEU A 576 -22.36 -16.59 0.63
C LEU A 576 -23.89 -16.37 0.70
N PHE A 577 -24.45 -16.42 1.91
CA PHE A 577 -25.85 -16.15 2.19
C PHE A 577 -26.00 -15.00 3.18
N ALA A 578 -26.96 -14.12 2.92
CA ALA A 578 -27.36 -13.04 3.82
C ALA A 578 -28.88 -12.95 3.88
N GLY A 579 -29.46 -12.97 5.09
CA GLY A 579 -30.91 -12.90 5.28
C GLY A 579 -31.68 -14.03 4.58
N GLY A 580 -31.08 -15.24 4.51
CA GLY A 580 -31.68 -16.42 3.88
C GLY A 580 -31.67 -16.42 2.34
N LYS A 581 -30.96 -15.48 1.71
CA LYS A 581 -30.79 -15.40 0.24
C LYS A 581 -29.32 -15.49 -0.16
N PRO A 582 -29.00 -16.04 -1.34
CA PRO A 582 -27.66 -15.93 -1.91
C PRO A 582 -27.25 -14.46 -2.01
N ALA A 583 -26.03 -14.16 -1.57
CA ALA A 583 -25.47 -12.83 -1.51
C ALA A 583 -24.06 -12.90 -2.09
N GLY A 584 -23.93 -13.00 -3.41
CA GLY A 584 -22.66 -13.18 -4.11
C GLY A 584 -22.79 -14.12 -5.31
N SER A 585 -21.68 -14.35 -5.99
CA SER A 585 -21.57 -15.35 -7.05
C SER A 585 -21.45 -16.77 -6.46
N ILE A 586 -21.82 -17.79 -7.24
CA ILE A 586 -21.55 -19.19 -6.88
C ILE A 586 -20.13 -19.51 -7.32
N ALA A 587 -19.27 -19.85 -6.37
CA ALA A 587 -17.96 -20.40 -6.63
C ALA A 587 -18.08 -21.90 -6.91
N GLU A 588 -17.29 -22.41 -7.85
CA GLU A 588 -17.29 -23.81 -8.25
C GLU A 588 -15.85 -24.32 -8.35
N LEU A 589 -15.61 -25.52 -7.81
CA LEU A 589 -14.35 -26.24 -7.94
C LEU A 589 -14.60 -27.72 -8.21
N TYR A 590 -14.05 -28.22 -9.31
CA TYR A 590 -13.89 -29.67 -9.52
C TYR A 590 -12.60 -30.14 -8.87
N VAL A 591 -12.71 -31.05 -7.90
CA VAL A 591 -11.54 -31.58 -7.18
C VAL A 591 -10.92 -32.72 -7.98
N ASP A 592 -9.76 -32.46 -8.59
CA ASP A 592 -8.95 -33.52 -9.20
C ASP A 592 -7.98 -34.18 -8.20
N ALA A 593 -7.45 -35.37 -8.54
CA ALA A 593 -6.52 -36.11 -7.69
C ALA A 593 -5.04 -35.77 -7.97
N CYS A 594 -4.79 -34.76 -8.80
CA CYS A 594 -3.51 -34.57 -9.47
C CYS A 594 -2.74 -33.37 -8.89
N HIS A 595 -3.41 -32.28 -8.55
CA HIS A 595 -2.75 -31.08 -8.00
C HIS A 595 -3.51 -30.42 -6.85
N ASP A 596 -2.78 -29.72 -5.99
CA ASP A 596 -3.37 -28.80 -5.01
C ASP A 596 -3.98 -27.61 -5.75
N VAL A 597 -5.16 -27.19 -5.31
CA VAL A 597 -5.85 -25.99 -5.78
C VAL A 597 -5.68 -24.92 -4.72
N GLU A 598 -4.80 -23.96 -4.98
CA GLU A 598 -4.63 -22.78 -4.15
C GLU A 598 -5.17 -21.54 -4.88
N ASN A 599 -5.58 -20.54 -4.12
CA ASN A 599 -6.02 -19.27 -4.68
C ASN A 599 -4.84 -18.31 -4.73
N TYR A 600 -4.19 -18.21 -5.88
CA TYR A 600 -3.08 -17.30 -6.14
C TYR A 600 -3.53 -15.90 -6.61
N TYR A 601 -4.85 -15.65 -6.72
CA TYR A 601 -5.44 -14.42 -7.26
C TYR A 601 -4.98 -14.15 -8.69
N THR A 602 -5.55 -14.88 -9.65
CA THR A 602 -5.26 -14.68 -11.07
C THR A 602 -5.54 -13.25 -11.47
N TYR A 603 -4.66 -12.71 -12.33
CA TYR A 603 -4.81 -11.38 -12.89
C TYR A 603 -6.18 -11.24 -13.59
N LEU A 604 -6.88 -10.14 -13.33
CA LEU A 604 -8.13 -9.83 -14.01
C LEU A 604 -7.86 -8.85 -15.13
N GLU A 605 -7.96 -9.34 -16.37
CA GLU A 605 -8.02 -8.49 -17.55
C GLU A 605 -9.42 -7.89 -17.66
N THR A 606 -9.49 -6.59 -17.96
CA THR A 606 -10.76 -5.94 -18.27
C THR A 606 -11.15 -6.26 -19.71
N PRO A 607 -12.41 -6.69 -20.00
CA PRO A 607 -12.88 -6.99 -21.36
C PRO A 607 -12.88 -5.80 -22.35
N GLU A 608 -12.52 -4.59 -21.91
CA GLU A 608 -12.89 -3.35 -22.61
C GLU A 608 -11.80 -2.78 -23.53
N VAL A 609 -10.61 -3.39 -23.61
CA VAL A 609 -9.55 -2.96 -24.55
C VAL A 609 -9.71 -3.57 -25.95
N TYR A 610 -10.69 -4.46 -26.17
CA TYR A 610 -10.96 -5.02 -27.51
C TYR A 610 -12.02 -4.26 -28.32
N ALA A 611 -12.54 -3.14 -27.83
CA ALA A 611 -13.56 -2.34 -28.52
C ALA A 611 -13.01 -1.05 -29.17
N SER A 612 -11.84 -1.08 -29.83
CA SER A 612 -11.45 0.03 -30.73
C SER A 612 -10.58 -0.33 -31.94
N THR A 613 -10.22 -1.60 -32.18
CA THR A 613 -9.44 -1.98 -33.39
C THR A 613 -10.26 -2.18 -34.67
N ASN A 614 -11.52 -1.72 -34.69
CA ASN A 614 -12.31 -1.58 -35.92
C ASN A 614 -12.88 -0.16 -36.02
N ARG A 615 -12.03 0.81 -36.36
CA ARG A 615 -12.40 1.99 -37.17
C ARG A 615 -11.17 2.66 -37.77
#